data_AF-A0A3D5NSL2-F1
#
_entry.id   AF-A0A3D5NSL2-F1
#
_cell.length_a   1.000
_cell.length_b   1.000
_cell.length_c   1.000
_cell.angle_alpha   90.00
_cell.angle_beta   90.00
_cell.angle_gamma   90.00
#
_symmetry.space_group_name_H-M   'P 1'
#
loop_
_entity.id
_entity.type
_entity.pdbx_description
1 polymer ?
#
loop_
_entity_poly.entity_id
_entity_poly.type
_entity_poly.pdbx_seq_one_letter_code
_entity_poly.pdbx_strand_id
1 'polypeptide(L)' 'MREKRTDLVMILDRSGSMSGLERDTIGGYNSMLRAQKKLPGEVLVTTVLFDDTYTLLHDRKDIHTVSPLSPRDYR' A
#
# COMPACT_ATOMS: atom_id res chain seq x y z
N MET A 1 -17.98 7.69 -22.14
CA MET A 1 -16.89 6.72 -21.89
C MET A 1 -16.84 6.46 -20.39
N ARG A 2 -16.78 5.21 -19.94
CA ARG A 2 -16.50 4.93 -18.52
C ARG A 2 -15.04 5.27 -18.27
N GLU A 3 -14.76 6.12 -17.30
CA GLU A 3 -13.37 6.38 -16.89
C GLU A 3 -12.72 5.07 -16.46
N LYS A 4 -11.54 4.77 -17.00
CA LYS A 4 -10.78 3.57 -16.62
C LYS A 4 -10.21 3.83 -15.23
N ARG A 5 -10.81 3.19 -14.23
CA ARG A 5 -10.40 3.25 -12.84
C ARG A 5 -9.60 2.01 -12.46
N THR A 6 -8.55 2.22 -11.68
CA THR A 6 -7.72 1.16 -11.11
C THR A 6 -7.96 1.10 -9.60
N ASP A 7 -8.37 -0.06 -9.10
CA ASP A 7 -8.34 -0.34 -7.67
C ASP A 7 -7.03 -1.11 -7.37
N LEU A 8 -6.09 -0.43 -6.71
CA LEU A 8 -4.81 -0.99 -6.27
C LEU A 8 -4.96 -1.54 -4.85
N VAL A 9 -4.99 -2.86 -4.72
CA VAL A 9 -5.06 -3.54 -3.42
C VAL A 9 -3.68 -4.06 -3.05
N MET A 10 -3.13 -3.54 -1.95
CA MET A 10 -1.83 -3.93 -1.41
C MET A 10 -2.03 -4.68 -0.10
N ILE A 11 -1.60 -5.93 -0.07
CA ILE A 11 -1.68 -6.81 1.10
C ILE A 11 -0.25 -7.11 1.52
N LEU A 12 0.14 -6.66 2.70
CA LEU A 12 1.51 -6.77 3.20
C LEU A 12 1.53 -7.69 4.43
N ASP A 13 2.35 -8.73 4.37
CA ASP A 13 2.66 -9.57 5.52
C ASP A 13 3.50 -8.77 6.52
N ARG A 14 3.20 -8.86 7.82
CA ARG A 14 4.00 -8.30 8.93
C ARG A 14 4.31 -9.33 10.01
N SER A 15 4.17 -10.61 9.70
CA SER A 15 4.50 -11.73 10.57
C SER A 15 5.99 -11.79 10.89
N GLY A 16 6.37 -12.60 11.90
CA GLY A 16 7.77 -12.78 12.28
C GLY A 16 8.69 -13.28 11.15
N SER A 17 8.15 -13.85 10.08
CA SER A 17 8.91 -14.25 8.88
C SER A 17 9.50 -13.06 8.11
N MET A 18 8.91 -11.88 8.29
CA MET A 18 9.34 -10.63 7.67
C MET A 18 10.44 -9.91 8.48
N SER A 19 10.90 -10.50 9.59
CA SER A 19 11.98 -9.95 10.42
C SER A 19 13.24 -9.70 9.59
N GLY A 20 13.69 -8.44 9.54
CA GLY A 20 14.84 -8.00 8.74
C GLY A 20 14.51 -7.63 7.28
N LEU A 21 13.27 -7.86 6.83
CA LEU A 21 12.77 -7.49 5.49
C LEU A 21 11.80 -6.31 5.52
N GLU A 22 11.59 -5.69 6.69
CA GLU A 22 10.62 -4.61 6.87
C GLU A 22 10.98 -3.41 6.01
N ARG A 23 12.26 -3.05 5.97
CA ARG A 23 12.77 -1.92 5.18
C ARG A 23 12.54 -2.13 3.69
N ASP A 24 12.78 -3.34 3.19
CA ASP A 24 12.60 -3.67 1.78
C ASP A 24 11.11 -3.70 1.42
N THR A 25 10.26 -4.23 2.30
CA THR A 25 8.81 -4.25 2.13
C THR A 25 8.24 -2.83 2.07
N ILE A 26 8.62 -1.97 3.02
CA ILE A 26 8.25 -0.55 3.05
C ILE A 26 8.77 0.17 1.79
N GLY A 27 10.03 -0.11 1.40
CA GLY A 27 10.66 0.46 0.20
C GLY A 27 9.93 0.09 -1.08
N GLY A 28 9.55 -1.19 -1.22
CA GLY A 28 8.77 -1.72 -2.34
C GLY A 28 7.38 -1.09 -2.44
N TYR A 29 6.64 -1.06 -1.33
CA TYR A 29 5.33 -0.40 -1.23
C TYR A 29 5.41 1.07 -1.67
N ASN A 30 6.36 1.83 -1.12
CA ASN A 30 6.51 3.25 -1.41
C ASN A 30 6.94 3.50 -2.87
N SER A 31 7.71 2.59 -3.45
CA SER A 31 8.10 2.66 -4.86
C SER A 31 6.92 2.38 -5.79
N MET A 32 6.09 1.38 -5.48
CA MET A 32 4.85 1.10 -6.21
C MET A 32 3.89 2.30 -6.18
N LEU A 33 3.65 2.88 -4.99
CA LEU A 33 2.84 4.10 -4.86
C LEU A 33 3.34 5.23 -5.75
N ARG A 34 4.65 5.52 -5.72
CA ARG A 34 5.25 6.58 -6.55
C ARG A 34 5.13 6.28 -8.05
N ALA A 35 5.27 5.02 -8.45
CA ALA A 35 5.13 4.63 -9.85
C ALA A 35 3.69 4.82 -10.34
N GLN A 36 2.70 4.37 -9.54
CA GLN A 36 1.28 4.47 -9.86
C GLN A 36 0.79 5.93 -9.90
N LYS A 37 1.28 6.79 -9.00
CA LYS A 37 0.98 8.24 -9.01
C LYS A 37 1.38 8.97 -10.31
N LYS A 38 2.25 8.39 -11.13
CA LYS A 38 2.72 8.97 -12.40
C LYS A 38 1.89 8.51 -13.61
N LEU A 39 1.08 7.46 -13.45
CA LEU A 39 0.26 6.94 -14.53
C LEU A 39 -1.03 7.75 -14.65
N PRO A 40 -1.57 7.94 -15.87
CA PRO A 40 -2.85 8.59 -16.06
C PRO A 40 -4.00 7.70 -15.58
N GLY A 41 -5.04 8.31 -15.01
CA GLY A 41 -6.27 7.63 -14.58
C GLY A 41 -6.55 7.76 -13.08
N GLU A 42 -7.77 7.43 -12.68
CA GLU A 42 -8.16 7.38 -11.27
C GLU A 42 -7.61 6.09 -10.63
N VAL A 43 -6.87 6.23 -9.53
CA VAL A 43 -6.37 5.09 -8.75
C VAL A 43 -6.83 5.20 -7.32
N LEU A 44 -7.56 4.19 -6.85
CA LEU A 44 -7.89 4.04 -5.44
C LEU A 44 -7.03 2.95 -4.82
N VAL A 45 -6.54 3.22 -3.62
CA VAL A 45 -5.63 2.36 -2.89
C VAL A 45 -6.34 1.78 -1.68
N THR A 46 -6.23 0.46 -1.54
CA THR A 46 -6.53 -0.26 -0.30
C THR A 46 -5.23 -0.86 0.20
N THR A 47 -4.94 -0.70 1.49
CA THR A 47 -3.72 -1.26 2.10
C THR A 47 -4.08 -2.01 3.36
N VAL A 48 -3.73 -3.30 3.37
CA VAL A 48 -3.95 -4.21 4.47
C VAL A 48 -2.60 -4.70 4.96
N LEU A 49 -2.36 -4.62 6.27
CA LEU A 49 -1.29 -5.37 6.93
C LEU A 49 -1.90 -6.62 7.55
N PHE A 50 -1.22 -7.76 7.46
CA PHE A 50 -1.71 -9.00 8.08
C PHE A 50 -0.61 -9.79 8.79
N ASP A 51 -1.01 -10.45 9.87
CA ASP A 51 -0.30 -11.49 10.62
C ASP A 51 -1.34 -12.49 11.15
N ASP A 52 -1.42 -12.72 12.46
CA ASP A 52 -2.52 -13.42 13.12
C ASP A 52 -3.85 -12.65 13.03
N THR A 53 -3.78 -11.34 12.77
CA THR A 53 -4.92 -10.43 12.56
C THR A 53 -4.69 -9.58 11.32
N TYR A 54 -5.66 -8.76 10.93
CA TYR A 54 -5.47 -7.77 9.87
C TYR A 54 -5.75 -6.35 10.35
N THR A 55 -4.99 -5.41 9.80
CA THR A 55 -5.15 -3.97 10.00
C THR A 55 -5.35 -3.29 8.66
N LEU A 56 -6.46 -2.55 8.52
CA LEU A 56 -6.74 -1.76 7.33
C LEU A 56 -6.16 -0.35 7.50
N LEU A 57 -5.11 -0.02 6.74
CA LEU A 57 -4.47 1.30 6.77
C LEU A 57 -5.16 2.29 5.84
N HIS A 58 -5.54 1.81 4.65
CA HIS A 58 -6.24 2.61 3.65
C HIS A 58 -7.42 1.81 3.13
N ASP A 59 -8.59 2.44 3.08
CA ASP A 59 -9.81 1.90 2.47
C ASP A 59 -10.18 2.77 1.27
N ARG A 60 -9.97 2.24 0.07
CA ARG A 60 -10.28 2.88 -1.22
C ARG A 60 -9.97 4.37 -1.24
N LYS A 61 -8.77 4.75 -0.80
CA LYS A 61 -8.33 6.15 -0.75
C LYS A 61 -7.74 6.56 -2.10
N ASP A 62 -8.00 7.80 -2.52
CA ASP A 62 -7.31 8.38 -3.66
C ASP A 62 -5.80 8.29 -3.45
N ILE A 63 -5.08 7.74 -4.44
CA ILE A 63 -3.64 7.51 -4.34
C ILE A 63 -2.87 8.78 -3.94
N HIS A 64 -3.29 9.97 -4.38
CA HIS A 64 -2.63 11.24 -4.07
C HIS A 64 -2.77 11.65 -2.60
N THR A 65 -3.80 11.16 -1.91
CA THR A 65 -4.00 11.38 -0.46
C THR A 65 -3.29 10.35 0.41
N VAL A 66 -2.86 9.22 -0.18
CA VAL A 66 -2.14 8.17 0.54
C VAL A 66 -0.70 8.59 0.80
N SER A 67 -0.35 8.57 2.09
CA SER A 67 1.00 8.83 2.58
C SER A 67 1.91 7.61 2.39
N PRO A 68 3.22 7.81 2.23
CA PRO A 68 4.19 6.72 2.25
C PRO A 68 4.08 5.91 3.54
N LEU A 69 4.25 4.60 3.46
CA LEU A 69 4.30 3.73 4.63
C LEU A 69 5.58 4.03 5.40
N SER A 70 5.46 4.26 6.71
CA SER A 70 6.60 4.43 7.61
C SER A 70 6.87 3.14 8.41
N PRO A 71 8.06 2.99 9.00
CA PRO A 71 8.32 1.88 9.93
C PRO A 71 7.42 1.86 11.16
N ARG A 72 6.75 2.98 11.49
CA ARG A 72 5.78 3.02 12.60
C ARG A 72 4.43 2.45 12.18
N ASP A 73 4.02 2.67 10.93
CA ASP A 73 2.75 2.16 10.40
C ASP A 73 2.82 0.65 10.15
N TYR A 74 4.01 0.11 9.91
CA TYR A 74 4.26 -1.31 9.63
C TYR A 74 4.49 -2.18 10.89
N ARG A 75 4.39 -1.60 12.09
CA ARG A 75 4.51 -2.32 13.37
C ARG A 75 3.16 -2.82 13.85
#